data_AF-A0A956K5G4-F1
#
_entry.id   AF-A0A956K5G4-F1
#
_cell.length_a   1.000
_cell.length_b   1.000
_cell.length_c   1.000
_cell.angle_alpha   90.00
_cell.angle_beta   90.00
_cell.angle_gamma   90.00
#
_symmetry.space_group_name_H-M   'P 1'
#
loop_
_entity.id
_entity.type
_entity.pdbx_description
1 polymer ?
#
loop_
_entity_poly.entity_id
_entity_poly.type
_entity_poly.pdbx_seq_one_letter_code
_entity_poly.pdbx_strand_id
1 'polypeptide(L)'
;DWPDPFVDSEGPEADQLRASTSVQRPNAINLLFIQDFNEVGTLGIAAGIPGPNGVAGTAASGVMVSVDTHLDGDGTTILTDLMGETMAHEVGHQLGLFHTSEDTGLDHDGIADTPECGLEYDSNGDEELSAEECEAHGGRNFMFWASSDEFGQYEMSATQAMVLRDSVIARPQ
;
A
#
# COMPACT_ATOMS: atom_id res chain seq x y z
N ASP A 1 -16.43 -4.10 19.25
CA ASP A 1 -15.09 -4.25 19.84
C ASP A 1 -14.41 -5.42 19.18
N TRP A 2 -13.30 -5.15 18.51
CA TRP A 2 -12.47 -6.16 17.85
C TRP A 2 -11.58 -6.83 18.91
N PRO A 3 -11.42 -8.17 18.90
CA PRO A 3 -10.87 -8.88 20.05
C PRO A 3 -9.34 -8.89 20.14
N ASP A 4 -8.61 -8.72 19.02
CA ASP A 4 -7.15 -8.83 18.97
C ASP A 4 -6.51 -7.59 18.31
N PRO A 5 -5.61 -6.86 18.99
CA PRO A 5 -4.88 -5.76 18.34
C PRO A 5 -3.92 -6.23 17.24
N PHE A 6 -3.53 -7.51 17.21
CA PHE A 6 -2.71 -8.13 16.16
C PHE A 6 -3.59 -8.91 15.20
N VAL A 7 -3.26 -8.89 13.90
CA VAL A 7 -4.09 -9.51 12.86
C VAL A 7 -3.20 -10.17 11.81
N ASP A 8 -3.55 -11.36 11.34
CA ASP A 8 -2.90 -11.95 10.17
C ASP A 8 -3.08 -11.04 8.93
N SER A 9 -2.05 -10.95 8.09
CA SER A 9 -2.04 -10.18 6.83
C SER A 9 -3.20 -10.53 5.91
N GLU A 10 -3.57 -11.81 5.90
CA GLU A 10 -4.66 -12.39 5.13
C GLU A 10 -5.43 -13.44 5.94
N GLY A 11 -6.57 -13.86 5.41
CA GLY A 11 -7.35 -14.96 5.96
C GLY A 11 -8.52 -14.50 6.84
N PRO A 12 -9.14 -15.43 7.59
CA PRO A 12 -10.46 -15.21 8.21
C PRO A 12 -10.51 -14.03 9.18
N GLU A 13 -9.39 -13.74 9.86
CA GLU A 13 -9.29 -12.64 10.80
C GLU A 13 -9.27 -11.28 10.07
N ALA A 14 -8.35 -11.10 9.12
CA ALA A 14 -8.31 -9.95 8.23
C ALA A 14 -9.66 -9.70 7.52
N ASP A 15 -10.26 -10.76 6.99
CA ASP A 15 -11.55 -10.73 6.31
C ASP A 15 -12.66 -10.22 7.24
N GLN A 16 -12.70 -10.71 8.47
CA GLN A 16 -13.72 -10.30 9.44
C GLN A 16 -13.49 -8.85 9.90
N LEU A 17 -12.25 -8.41 10.08
CA LEU A 17 -11.92 -7.03 10.43
C LEU A 17 -12.38 -6.07 9.34
N ARG A 18 -12.02 -6.35 8.08
CA ARG A 18 -12.47 -5.55 6.92
C ARG A 18 -13.99 -5.56 6.75
N ALA A 19 -14.63 -6.71 6.99
CA ALA A 19 -16.09 -6.84 6.96
C ALA A 19 -16.81 -6.14 8.12
N SER A 20 -16.10 -5.74 9.18
CA SER A 20 -16.68 -4.96 10.29
C SER A 20 -16.95 -3.49 9.91
N THR A 21 -16.39 -3.03 8.79
CA THR A 21 -16.61 -1.68 8.27
C THR A 21 -18.07 -1.47 7.88
N SER A 22 -18.56 -0.24 8.05
CA SER A 22 -19.91 0.16 7.67
C SER A 22 -19.86 1.31 6.66
N VAL A 23 -20.85 1.38 5.76
CA VAL A 23 -20.96 2.50 4.81
C VAL A 23 -21.40 3.75 5.57
N GLN A 24 -20.44 4.49 6.12
CA GLN A 24 -20.69 5.84 6.64
C GLN A 24 -20.67 6.87 5.52
N ARG A 25 -19.77 6.68 4.54
CA ARG A 25 -19.69 7.48 3.32
C ARG A 25 -19.45 6.54 2.13
N PRO A 26 -20.33 6.53 1.12
CA PRO A 26 -20.20 5.63 -0.03
C PRO A 26 -19.03 6.01 -0.97
N ASN A 27 -18.46 7.19 -0.79
CA ASN A 27 -17.34 7.74 -1.57
C ASN A 27 -16.05 7.82 -0.72
N ALA A 28 -15.85 6.89 0.21
CA ALA A 28 -14.66 6.82 1.04
C ALA A 28 -14.09 5.41 1.06
N ILE A 29 -12.78 5.34 1.31
CA ILE A 29 -12.07 4.10 1.63
C ILE A 29 -11.92 4.06 3.16
N ASN A 30 -12.19 2.89 3.74
CA ASN A 30 -11.92 2.68 5.16
C ASN A 30 -10.45 2.35 5.33
N LEU A 31 -9.77 3.12 6.19
CA LEU A 31 -8.45 2.80 6.71
C LEU A 31 -8.64 2.26 8.13
N LEU A 32 -8.20 1.03 8.35
CA LEU A 32 -8.26 0.36 9.64
C LEU A 32 -6.85 0.35 10.22
N PHE A 33 -6.68 1.02 11.37
CA PHE A 33 -5.43 0.95 12.11
C PHE A 33 -5.48 -0.23 13.07
N ILE A 34 -4.51 -1.12 12.92
CA ILE A 34 -4.26 -2.24 13.83
C ILE A 34 -2.98 -1.96 14.62
N GLN A 35 -2.73 -2.70 15.70
CA GLN A 35 -1.46 -2.55 16.39
C GLN A 35 -0.33 -3.06 15.51
N ASP A 36 -0.41 -4.32 15.07
CA ASP A 36 0.54 -4.88 14.10
C ASP A 36 -0.03 -6.08 13.34
N PHE A 37 0.68 -6.50 12.29
CA PHE A 37 0.45 -7.79 11.66
C PHE A 37 1.22 -8.92 12.38
N ASN A 38 0.75 -10.16 12.26
CA ASN A 38 1.51 -11.31 12.75
C ASN A 38 2.73 -11.62 11.88
N GLU A 39 2.66 -11.21 10.61
CA GLU A 39 3.73 -11.29 9.62
C GLU A 39 4.72 -10.13 9.80
N VAL A 40 5.98 -10.49 9.98
CA VAL A 40 7.05 -9.53 10.21
C VAL A 40 7.29 -8.71 8.94
N GLY A 41 7.34 -7.38 9.10
CA GLY A 41 7.69 -6.45 8.02
C GLY A 41 6.50 -5.96 7.19
N THR A 42 5.28 -6.41 7.47
CA THR A 42 4.08 -5.91 6.80
C THR A 42 3.68 -4.54 7.35
N LEU A 43 3.78 -3.49 6.53
CA LEU A 43 3.40 -2.12 6.91
C LEU A 43 1.89 -1.88 6.78
N GLY A 44 1.32 -2.36 5.68
CA GLY A 44 -0.09 -2.21 5.34
C GLY A 44 -0.52 -3.21 4.29
N ILE A 45 -1.83 -3.43 4.16
CA ILE A 45 -2.41 -4.29 3.12
C ILE A 45 -3.76 -3.75 2.67
N ALA A 46 -3.86 -3.48 1.38
CA ALA A 46 -5.10 -3.29 0.65
C ALA A 46 -5.87 -4.60 0.48
N ALA A 47 -7.19 -4.54 0.57
CA ALA A 47 -7.97 -5.77 0.49
C ALA A 47 -8.24 -6.27 -0.94
N GLY A 48 -7.61 -5.65 -1.94
CA GLY A 48 -7.60 -6.09 -3.32
C GLY A 48 -7.14 -4.98 -4.28
N ILE A 49 -6.78 -5.40 -5.50
CA ILE A 49 -6.34 -4.51 -6.58
C ILE A 49 -7.26 -4.68 -7.81
N PRO A 50 -8.32 -3.87 -7.95
CA PRO A 50 -8.90 -2.96 -6.96
C PRO A 50 -9.79 -3.69 -5.95
N GLY A 51 -10.02 -3.09 -4.79
CA GLY A 51 -11.07 -3.53 -3.87
C GLY A 51 -12.46 -2.96 -4.24
N PRO A 52 -13.55 -3.49 -3.66
CA PRO A 52 -14.93 -3.06 -3.90
C PRO A 52 -15.25 -1.71 -3.24
N ASN A 53 -14.64 -0.65 -3.75
CA ASN A 53 -14.78 0.71 -3.24
C ASN A 53 -16.25 1.15 -3.12
N GLY A 54 -16.63 1.69 -1.96
CA GLY A 54 -18.00 2.11 -1.65
C GLY A 54 -18.95 0.97 -1.23
N VAL A 55 -18.49 -0.28 -1.22
CA VAL A 55 -19.21 -1.43 -0.64
C VAL A 55 -18.57 -1.74 0.71
N ALA A 56 -19.35 -1.70 1.79
CA ALA A 56 -18.89 -2.13 3.11
C ALA A 56 -19.45 -3.51 3.48
N GLY A 57 -18.94 -4.09 4.57
CA GLY A 57 -19.43 -5.37 5.07
C GLY A 57 -18.86 -6.60 4.35
N THR A 58 -17.80 -6.42 3.54
CA THR A 58 -17.13 -7.51 2.83
C THR A 58 -15.70 -7.68 3.32
N ALA A 59 -15.14 -8.87 3.11
CA ALA A 59 -13.73 -9.17 3.33
C ALA A 59 -12.76 -8.24 2.57
N ALA A 60 -13.26 -7.50 1.58
CA ALA A 60 -12.48 -6.57 0.76
C ALA A 60 -12.78 -5.07 1.03
N SER A 61 -13.46 -4.74 2.13
CA SER A 61 -14.02 -3.40 2.39
C SER A 61 -13.09 -2.40 3.12
N GLY A 62 -11.78 -2.42 2.85
CA GLY A 62 -10.86 -1.43 3.44
C GLY A 62 -9.38 -1.79 3.30
N VAL A 63 -8.55 -0.88 3.78
CA VAL A 63 -7.09 -1.01 3.87
C VAL A 63 -6.72 -1.16 5.35
N MET A 64 -5.81 -2.07 5.67
CA MET A 64 -5.26 -2.19 7.02
C MET A 64 -3.86 -1.58 7.07
N VAL A 65 -3.54 -0.87 8.15
CA VAL A 65 -2.23 -0.24 8.38
C VAL A 65 -1.79 -0.57 9.80
N SER A 66 -0.59 -1.13 9.94
CA SER A 66 0.04 -1.41 11.24
C SER A 66 0.51 -0.11 11.89
N VAL A 67 0.34 0.04 13.20
CA VAL A 67 0.85 1.22 13.94
C VAL A 67 2.27 0.96 14.42
N ASP A 68 2.56 -0.24 14.94
CA ASP A 68 3.83 -0.57 15.58
C ASP A 68 5.01 -0.59 14.58
N THR A 69 4.78 -1.04 13.33
CA THR A 69 5.80 -0.99 12.26
C THR A 69 6.16 0.42 11.81
N HIS A 70 5.33 1.41 12.15
CA HIS A 70 5.56 2.81 11.86
C HIS A 70 6.05 3.60 13.08
N LEU A 71 6.47 2.94 14.15
CA LEU A 71 7.11 3.60 15.28
C LEU A 71 8.62 3.76 15.03
N ASP A 72 9.19 4.82 15.60
CA ASP A 72 10.63 5.00 15.67
C ASP A 72 11.30 3.87 16.46
N GLY A 73 12.63 3.79 16.42
CA GLY A 73 13.38 2.72 17.11
C GLY A 73 13.18 2.67 18.63
N ASP A 74 12.64 3.74 19.22
CA ASP A 74 12.31 3.82 20.65
C ASP A 74 10.86 3.37 20.93
N GLY A 75 10.05 3.14 19.90
CA GLY A 75 8.67 2.68 20.00
C GLY A 75 7.68 3.73 20.50
N THR A 76 7.99 5.02 20.35
CA THR A 76 7.21 6.11 20.99
C THR A 76 6.73 7.18 20.04
N THR A 77 7.39 7.36 18.89
CA THR A 77 7.03 8.36 17.89
C THR A 77 6.62 7.69 16.61
N ILE A 78 5.48 8.09 16.04
CA ILE A 78 5.09 7.65 14.70
C ILE A 78 6.00 8.32 13.67
N LEU A 79 6.60 7.50 12.80
CA LEU A 79 7.28 7.90 11.57
C LEU A 79 6.23 8.32 10.55
N THR A 80 5.82 9.59 10.61
CA THR A 80 4.65 10.09 9.86
C THR A 80 4.81 10.02 8.35
N ASP A 81 6.03 10.15 7.86
CA ASP A 81 6.32 10.11 6.42
C ASP A 81 6.13 8.68 5.91
N LEU A 82 6.76 7.68 6.53
CA LEU A 82 6.57 6.26 6.22
C LEU A 82 5.10 5.84 6.33
N MET A 83 4.41 6.23 7.40
CA MET A 83 2.99 5.88 7.57
C MET A 83 2.11 6.52 6.49
N GLY A 84 2.42 7.76 6.08
CA GLY A 84 1.74 8.44 5.00
C GLY A 84 1.98 7.79 3.64
N GLU A 85 3.20 7.34 3.39
CA GLU A 85 3.61 6.59 2.19
C GLU A 85 2.89 5.24 2.12
N THR A 86 2.94 4.43 3.18
CA THR A 86 2.18 3.17 3.29
C THR A 86 0.68 3.39 3.06
N MET A 87 0.10 4.41 3.71
CA MET A 87 -1.32 4.73 3.50
C MET A 87 -1.62 5.09 2.05
N ALA A 88 -0.74 5.85 1.38
CA ALA A 88 -0.91 6.21 -0.03
C ALA A 88 -0.78 4.97 -0.94
N HIS A 89 0.23 4.14 -0.69
CA HIS A 89 0.52 2.90 -1.42
C HIS A 89 -0.68 1.94 -1.38
N GLU A 90 -1.16 1.61 -0.19
CA GLU A 90 -2.27 0.68 -0.03
C GLU A 90 -3.61 1.26 -0.54
N VAL A 91 -3.82 2.57 -0.41
CA VAL A 91 -4.97 3.23 -1.04
C VAL A 91 -4.85 3.19 -2.57
N GLY A 92 -3.63 3.28 -3.12
CA GLY A 92 -3.34 3.11 -4.53
C GLY A 92 -3.75 1.71 -5.02
N HIS A 93 -3.33 0.66 -4.31
CA HIS A 93 -3.78 -0.71 -4.53
C HIS A 93 -5.29 -0.86 -4.48
N GLN A 94 -5.91 -0.37 -3.41
CA GLN A 94 -7.36 -0.40 -3.24
C GLN A 94 -8.10 0.29 -4.40
N LEU A 95 -7.49 1.30 -5.03
CA LEU A 95 -7.99 2.03 -6.20
C LEU A 95 -7.59 1.40 -7.55
N GLY A 96 -6.77 0.35 -7.55
CA GLY A 96 -6.45 -0.45 -8.73
C GLY A 96 -5.08 -0.21 -9.34
N LEU A 97 -4.16 0.47 -8.63
CA LEU A 97 -2.77 0.55 -9.03
C LEU A 97 -2.01 -0.71 -8.59
N PHE A 98 -1.12 -1.20 -9.45
CA PHE A 98 -0.20 -2.30 -9.13
C PHE A 98 1.16 -1.71 -8.77
N HIS A 99 2.09 -2.55 -8.30
CA HIS A 99 3.47 -2.11 -8.14
C HIS A 99 4.05 -1.70 -9.49
N THR A 100 4.76 -0.56 -9.52
CA THR A 100 5.46 -0.11 -10.74
C THR A 100 6.48 -1.15 -11.21
N SER A 101 7.16 -1.81 -10.27
CA SER A 101 7.98 -2.99 -10.49
C SER A 101 7.91 -3.85 -9.22
N GLU A 102 7.79 -5.17 -9.40
CA GLU A 102 7.79 -6.14 -8.31
C GLU A 102 9.23 -6.40 -7.81
N ASP A 103 9.34 -7.13 -6.69
CA ASP A 103 10.58 -7.52 -6.00
C ASP A 103 11.68 -8.03 -6.93
N THR A 104 11.35 -8.91 -7.86
CA THR A 104 12.31 -9.53 -8.78
C THR A 104 12.59 -8.69 -10.02
N GLY A 105 11.90 -7.57 -10.23
CA GLY A 105 12.03 -6.76 -11.45
C GLY A 105 11.65 -7.49 -12.75
N LEU A 106 10.93 -8.61 -12.66
CA LEU A 106 10.44 -9.38 -13.81
C LEU A 106 9.01 -9.00 -14.21
N ASP A 107 8.24 -8.49 -13.24
CA ASP A 107 6.86 -8.08 -13.40
C ASP A 107 6.73 -6.58 -13.10
N HIS A 108 5.93 -5.89 -13.91
CA HIS A 108 5.71 -4.44 -13.86
C HIS A 108 4.21 -4.14 -13.99
N ASP A 109 3.79 -2.93 -13.63
CA ASP A 109 2.41 -2.50 -13.86
C ASP A 109 2.10 -2.33 -15.36
N GLY A 110 0.80 -2.14 -15.67
CA GLY A 110 0.33 -1.90 -17.04
C GLY A 110 0.39 -0.43 -17.47
N ILE A 111 1.07 0.45 -16.74
CA ILE A 111 1.03 1.91 -16.94
C ILE A 111 2.31 2.36 -17.67
N ALA A 112 2.20 2.64 -18.97
CA ALA A 112 3.38 2.92 -19.81
C ALA A 112 4.24 4.16 -19.44
N ASP A 113 3.79 5.01 -18.51
CA ASP A 113 4.52 6.19 -18.04
C ASP A 113 5.09 6.07 -16.62
N THR A 114 5.06 4.87 -16.03
CA THR A 114 5.85 4.52 -14.83
C THR A 114 7.22 3.98 -15.29
N PRO A 115 8.32 4.41 -14.66
CA PRO A 115 9.62 3.79 -14.91
C PRO A 115 9.63 2.33 -14.44
N GLU A 116 10.19 1.43 -15.23
CA GLU A 116 10.42 0.03 -14.87
C GLU A 116 11.84 -0.12 -14.28
N CYS A 117 11.93 -0.82 -13.14
CA CYS A 117 13.18 -1.27 -12.56
C CYS A 117 13.34 -2.78 -12.80
N GLY A 118 14.28 -3.15 -13.65
CA GLY A 118 14.61 -4.56 -13.95
C GLY A 118 15.79 -5.09 -13.15
N LEU A 119 16.02 -6.42 -13.25
CA LEU A 119 17.12 -7.14 -12.62
C LEU A 119 18.52 -6.56 -12.89
N GLU A 120 18.71 -5.77 -13.94
CA GLU A 120 19.99 -5.09 -14.19
C GLU A 120 20.36 -4.04 -13.14
N TYR A 121 19.41 -3.61 -12.30
CA TYR A 121 19.62 -2.66 -11.22
C TYR A 121 19.86 -3.30 -9.84
N ASP A 122 19.68 -4.63 -9.72
CA ASP A 122 20.11 -5.39 -8.53
C ASP A 122 21.64 -5.32 -8.43
N SER A 123 22.10 -4.34 -7.65
CA SER A 123 23.50 -3.97 -7.56
C SER A 123 24.25 -4.81 -6.53
N ASN A 124 23.50 -5.36 -5.57
CA ASN A 124 24.02 -6.12 -4.46
C ASN A 124 24.00 -7.64 -4.74
N GLY A 125 23.16 -8.09 -5.70
CA GLY A 125 23.07 -9.44 -6.22
C GLY A 125 22.30 -10.41 -5.33
N ASP A 126 21.32 -9.93 -4.55
CA ASP A 126 20.47 -10.73 -3.67
C ASP A 126 19.17 -11.22 -4.32
N GLU A 127 18.97 -10.91 -5.60
CA GLU A 127 17.78 -11.27 -6.40
C GLU A 127 16.50 -10.48 -6.01
N GLU A 128 16.63 -9.37 -5.26
CA GLU A 128 15.53 -8.53 -4.79
C GLU A 128 15.84 -7.03 -4.98
N LEU A 129 14.95 -6.27 -5.61
CA LEU A 129 15.18 -4.87 -5.95
C LEU A 129 14.81 -3.92 -4.80
N SER A 130 15.79 -3.26 -4.21
CA SER A 130 15.51 -2.18 -3.25
C SER A 130 15.01 -0.90 -3.92
N ALA A 131 14.35 -0.04 -3.15
CA ALA A 131 13.96 1.30 -3.63
C ALA A 131 15.20 2.13 -3.99
N GLU A 132 16.30 1.97 -3.24
CA GLU A 132 17.58 2.65 -3.43
C GLU A 132 18.26 2.26 -4.75
N GLU A 133 18.28 0.97 -5.09
CA GLU A 133 18.77 0.49 -6.39
C GLU A 133 17.95 1.04 -7.56
N CYS A 134 16.65 1.20 -7.32
CA CYS A 134 15.69 1.68 -8.28
C CYS A 134 15.43 3.19 -8.19
N GLU A 135 16.23 4.00 -7.48
CA GLU A 135 15.93 5.41 -7.20
C GLU A 135 15.60 6.20 -8.50
N ALA A 136 16.42 6.00 -9.54
CA ALA A 136 16.25 6.63 -10.86
C ALA A 136 15.28 5.87 -11.79
N HIS A 137 14.75 4.74 -11.35
CA HIS A 137 13.98 3.76 -12.11
C HIS A 137 12.67 3.37 -11.42
N GLY A 138 12.03 4.33 -10.74
CA GLY A 138 10.70 4.14 -10.15
C GLY A 138 10.68 3.95 -8.65
N GLY A 139 11.84 3.78 -7.99
CA GLY A 139 11.95 3.64 -6.53
C GLY A 139 11.38 4.82 -5.74
N ARG A 140 11.30 6.01 -6.35
CA ARG A 140 10.65 7.21 -5.76
C ARG A 140 9.14 7.26 -5.93
N ASN A 141 8.56 6.35 -6.71
CA ASN A 141 7.12 6.25 -6.92
C ASN A 141 6.46 5.64 -5.68
N PHE A 142 5.32 6.21 -5.24
CA PHE A 142 4.61 5.69 -4.08
C PHE A 142 4.05 4.27 -4.25
N MET A 143 4.00 3.75 -5.50
CA MET A 143 3.64 2.37 -5.83
C MET A 143 4.86 1.50 -6.14
N PHE A 144 6.08 1.86 -5.74
CA PHE A 144 7.19 0.89 -5.76
C PHE A 144 7.00 -0.11 -4.61
N TRP A 145 7.35 -1.38 -4.82
CA TRP A 145 6.96 -2.48 -3.92
C TRP A 145 7.61 -2.40 -2.53
N ALA A 146 8.81 -1.82 -2.43
CA ALA A 146 9.55 -1.64 -1.18
C ALA A 146 9.56 -0.17 -0.73
N SER A 147 9.55 0.06 0.58
CA SER A 147 9.84 1.36 1.18
C SER A 147 11.30 1.76 1.02
N SER A 148 11.60 3.06 1.05
CA SER A 148 12.98 3.58 1.08
C SER A 148 13.35 4.08 2.47
N ASP A 149 14.62 3.87 2.86
CA ASP A 149 15.21 4.44 4.07
C ASP A 149 15.98 5.74 3.80
N GLU A 150 16.31 6.03 2.53
CA GLU A 150 17.13 7.17 2.12
C GLU A 150 16.32 8.37 1.61
N PHE A 151 15.10 8.14 1.10
CA PHE A 151 14.26 9.18 0.55
C PHE A 151 12.76 8.87 0.67
N GLY A 152 11.92 9.89 0.59
CA GLY A 152 10.48 9.70 0.55
C GLY A 152 9.95 9.34 -0.83
N GLN A 153 8.91 8.51 -0.86
CA GLN A 153 8.27 8.01 -2.08
C GLN A 153 7.01 8.82 -2.43
N TYR A 154 7.22 10.00 -3.02
CA TYR A 154 6.14 10.96 -3.32
C TYR A 154 5.82 11.13 -4.80
N GLU A 155 6.49 10.37 -5.68
CA GLU A 155 6.30 10.51 -7.12
C GLU A 155 5.10 9.71 -7.62
N MET A 156 4.43 10.26 -8.64
CA MET A 156 3.27 9.65 -9.28
C MET A 156 3.27 10.02 -10.77
N SER A 157 3.03 9.04 -11.63
CA SER A 157 2.91 9.27 -13.07
C SER A 157 1.61 9.99 -13.42
N ALA A 158 1.55 10.59 -14.61
CA ALA A 158 0.33 11.26 -15.07
C ALA A 158 -0.82 10.25 -15.23
N THR A 159 -0.55 9.03 -15.69
CA THR A 159 -1.56 7.99 -15.87
C THR A 159 -2.03 7.38 -14.55
N GLN A 160 -1.14 7.19 -13.57
CA GLN A 160 -1.54 6.84 -12.20
C GLN A 160 -2.51 7.91 -11.63
N ALA A 161 -2.18 9.20 -11.79
CA ALA A 161 -3.06 10.28 -11.34
C ALA A 161 -4.44 10.26 -12.05
N MET A 162 -4.49 9.87 -13.33
CA MET A 162 -5.77 9.69 -14.04
C MET A 162 -6.60 8.55 -13.46
N VAL A 163 -5.98 7.39 -13.17
CA VAL A 163 -6.67 6.24 -12.55
C VAL A 163 -7.29 6.65 -11.22
N LEU A 164 -6.52 7.30 -10.35
CA LEU A 164 -6.98 7.73 -9.03
C LEU A 164 -8.11 8.77 -9.16
N ARG A 165 -7.93 9.79 -10.00
CA ARG A 165 -8.92 10.86 -10.21
C ARG A 165 -10.24 10.35 -10.78
N ASP A 166 -10.17 9.41 -11.72
CA ASP A 166 -11.34 8.96 -12.45
C ASP A 166 -12.09 7.81 -11.75
N SER A 167 -11.55 7.32 -10.62
CA SER A 167 -12.18 6.36 -9.71
C SER A 167 -13.59 6.79 -9.28
N VAL A 168 -14.49 5.82 -9.15
CA VAL A 168 -15.91 6.03 -8.83
C VAL A 168 -16.12 6.70 -7.47
N ILE A 169 -15.17 6.56 -6.54
CA ILE A 169 -15.22 7.16 -5.21
C ILE A 169 -14.55 8.54 -5.12
N ALA A 170 -13.77 8.94 -6.13
CA ALA A 170 -13.10 10.24 -6.15
C ALA A 170 -13.99 11.39 -6.68
N ARG A 171 -15.15 11.07 -7.27
CA ARG A 171 -16.05 12.07 -7.87
C ARG A 171 -16.92 12.74 -6.80
N PRO A 172 -16.94 14.09 -6.72
CA PRO A 172 -17.90 14.80 -5.88
C PRO A 172 -19.34 14.48 -6.32
N GLN A 173 -20.23 14.26 -5.35
CA GLN A 173 -21.68 14.19 -5.59
C GLN A 173 -22.30 15.58 -5.63
#